data_AF-A0A938C0Z6-F1
#
_entry.id   AF-A0A938C0Z6-F1
#
_cell.length_a   1.000
_cell.length_b   1.000
_cell.length_c   1.000
_cell.angle_alpha   90.00
_cell.angle_beta   90.00
_cell.angle_gamma   90.00
#
_symmetry.space_group_name_H-M   'P 1'
#
loop_
_entity.id
_entity.type
_entity.pdbx_description
1 polymer ?
#
loop_
_entity_poly.entity_id
_entity_poly.type
_entity_poly.pdbx_seq_one_letter_code
_entity_poly.pdbx_strand_id
1 'polypeptide(L)'
;MHEIERVVATVEQARSVEAAADRLRGPEITLPSAVRWVRRRLACVRRLFTTVIGLLPERLLGCTPTIVALRERLGCRSVLAALRALAARHLQALAAPLGFRHPSHAGGERKARLQQCMGPDPPRTRR
;
A
#
# COMPACT_ATOMS: atom_id res chain seq x y z
N MET A 1 3.78 8.90 -0.93
CA MET A 1 3.23 8.49 0.39
C MET A 1 1.85 9.07 0.65
N HIS A 2 1.64 10.38 0.41
CA HIS A 2 0.36 11.06 0.66
C HIS A 2 -0.88 10.42 0.03
N GLU A 3 -0.80 9.88 -1.19
CA GLU A 3 -1.95 9.20 -1.81
C GLU A 3 -2.43 7.99 -1.00
N ILE A 4 -1.50 7.14 -0.56
CA ILE A 4 -1.83 5.94 0.24
C ILE A 4 -2.44 6.35 1.58
N GLU A 5 -1.89 7.36 2.24
CA GLU A 5 -2.46 7.88 3.48
C GLU A 5 -3.87 8.42 3.28
N ARG A 6 -4.12 9.18 2.20
CA ARG A 6 -5.46 9.69 1.88
C ARG A 6 -6.45 8.55 1.69
N VAL A 7 -6.08 7.53 0.91
CA VAL A 7 -6.93 6.35 0.69
C VAL A 7 -7.29 5.67 2.02
N VAL A 8 -6.29 5.43 2.88
CA VAL A 8 -6.53 4.76 4.17
C VAL A 8 -7.38 5.63 5.09
N ALA A 9 -7.10 6.94 5.16
CA ALA A 9 -7.92 7.87 5.94
C ALA A 9 -9.38 7.92 5.44
N THR A 10 -9.59 7.93 4.12
CA THR A 10 -10.95 7.86 3.54
C THR A 10 -11.66 6.56 3.91
N VAL A 11 -10.94 5.43 3.96
CA VAL A 11 -11.50 4.15 4.39
C VAL A 11 -11.84 4.15 5.88
N GLU A 12 -10.96 4.69 6.73
CA GLU A 12 -11.18 4.79 8.19
C GLU A 12 -12.42 5.64 8.54
N GLN A 13 -12.77 6.62 7.69
CA GLN A 13 -13.95 7.48 7.86
C GLN A 13 -15.21 6.97 7.12
N ALA A 14 -15.11 5.88 6.37
CA ALA A 14 -16.23 5.35 5.60
C ALA A 14 -16.96 4.24 6.36
N ARG A 15 -18.27 4.13 6.12
CA ARG A 15 -19.10 3.03 6.66
C ARG A 15 -18.70 1.64 6.14
N SER A 16 -18.02 1.57 4.99
CA SER A 16 -17.55 0.34 4.38
C SER A 16 -16.43 0.60 3.35
N VAL A 17 -15.72 -0.45 2.96
CA VAL A 17 -14.69 -0.37 1.90
C VAL A 17 -15.31 -0.04 0.55
N GLU A 18 -16.51 -0.55 0.27
CA GLU A 18 -17.28 -0.27 -0.93
C GLU A 18 -17.67 1.20 -1.00
N ALA A 19 -18.14 1.79 0.10
CA ALA A 19 -18.46 3.22 0.17
C ALA A 19 -17.20 4.10 -0.01
N ALA A 20 -16.07 3.70 0.57
CA ALA A 20 -14.80 4.40 0.34
C ALA A 20 -14.34 4.27 -1.12
N ALA A 21 -14.41 3.07 -1.69
CA ALA A 21 -14.01 2.80 -3.06
C ALA A 21 -14.86 3.56 -4.08
N ASP A 22 -16.16 3.69 -3.83
CA ASP A 22 -17.07 4.45 -4.66
C ASP A 22 -16.76 5.96 -4.65
N ARG A 23 -16.31 6.50 -3.50
CA ARG A 23 -15.83 7.90 -3.40
C ARG A 23 -14.47 8.13 -4.05
N LEU A 24 -13.58 7.13 -4.02
CA LEU A 24 -12.20 7.25 -4.48
C LEU A 24 -12.02 6.97 -5.97
N ARG A 25 -12.96 6.26 -6.60
CA ARG A 25 -12.84 5.86 -8.00
C ARG A 25 -13.14 7.03 -8.94
N GLY A 26 -12.43 7.10 -10.06
CA GLY A 26 -12.81 7.94 -11.19
C GLY A 26 -14.00 7.35 -11.98
N PRO A 27 -14.59 8.11 -12.91
CA PRO A 27 -15.78 7.69 -13.66
C PRO A 27 -15.53 6.42 -14.50
N GLU A 28 -14.32 6.27 -15.05
CA GLU A 28 -13.90 5.14 -15.89
C GLU A 28 -13.62 3.85 -15.10
N ILE A 29 -13.58 3.93 -13.76
CA ILE A 29 -13.20 2.78 -12.92
C ILE A 29 -14.46 2.14 -12.36
N THR A 30 -14.62 0.85 -12.64
CA THR A 30 -15.72 0.06 -12.08
C THR A 30 -15.55 -0.13 -10.58
N LEU A 31 -16.67 -0.13 -9.83
CA LEU A 31 -16.66 -0.30 -8.38
C LEU A 31 -15.91 -1.57 -7.91
N PRO A 32 -16.09 -2.76 -8.53
CA PRO A 32 -15.35 -3.96 -8.11
C PRO A 32 -13.83 -3.81 -8.25
N SER A 33 -13.37 -3.10 -9.29
CA SER A 33 -11.94 -2.82 -9.52
C SER A 33 -11.39 -1.86 -8.46
N ALA A 34 -12.15 -0.81 -8.15
CA ALA A 34 -11.82 0.13 -7.09
C ALA A 34 -11.74 -0.56 -5.72
N VAL A 35 -12.71 -1.40 -5.37
CA VAL A 35 -12.71 -2.16 -4.11
C VAL A 35 -11.48 -3.05 -4.00
N ARG A 36 -11.13 -3.78 -5.07
CA ARG A 36 -9.92 -4.61 -5.12
C ARG A 36 -8.65 -3.80 -4.88
N TRP A 37 -8.56 -2.64 -5.52
CA TRP A 37 -7.44 -1.72 -5.39
C TRP A 37 -7.31 -1.16 -3.96
N VAL A 38 -8.43 -0.73 -3.34
CA VAL A 38 -8.47 -0.24 -1.95
C VAL A 38 -8.07 -1.35 -0.99
N ARG A 39 -8.67 -2.55 -1.08
CA ARG A 39 -8.36 -3.69 -0.21
C ARG A 39 -6.88 -4.06 -0.26
N ARG A 40 -6.26 -4.06 -1.44
CA ARG A 40 -4.84 -4.35 -1.61
C ARG A 40 -3.95 -3.34 -0.88
N ARG A 41 -4.27 -2.04 -0.98
CA ARG A 41 -3.53 -0.97 -0.28
C ARG A 41 -3.73 -1.07 1.23
N LEU A 42 -4.96 -1.30 1.69
CA LEU A 42 -5.27 -1.44 3.10
C LEU A 42 -4.53 -2.62 3.75
N ALA A 43 -4.47 -3.76 3.06
CA ALA A 43 -3.73 -4.93 3.55
C ALA A 43 -2.21 -4.67 3.64
N CYS A 44 -1.66 -3.89 2.72
CA CYS A 44 -0.25 -3.48 2.78
C CYS A 44 0.01 -2.56 3.98
N VAL A 45 -0.81 -1.53 4.17
CA VAL A 45 -0.65 -0.55 5.25
C VAL A 45 -0.91 -1.14 6.64
N ARG A 46 -1.93 -2.00 6.79
CA ARG A 46 -2.20 -2.64 8.09
C ARG A 46 -1.03 -3.50 8.56
N ARG A 47 -0.49 -4.35 7.67
CA ARG A 47 0.69 -5.17 7.99
C ARG A 47 1.87 -4.29 8.39
N LEU A 48 2.12 -3.24 7.62
CA LEU A 48 3.18 -2.28 7.91
C LEU A 48 3.03 -1.64 9.30
N PHE A 49 1.84 -1.15 9.65
CA PHE A 49 1.60 -0.51 10.94
C PHE A 49 1.80 -1.48 12.10
N THR A 50 1.28 -2.71 12.00
CA THR A 50 1.53 -3.75 13.00
C THR A 50 3.04 -4.00 13.18
N THR A 51 3.79 -4.14 12.08
CA THR A 51 5.25 -4.34 12.15
C THR A 51 5.97 -3.16 12.80
N VAL A 52 5.65 -1.92 12.41
CA VAL A 52 6.35 -0.74 12.93
C VAL A 52 6.02 -0.48 14.40
N ILE A 53 4.78 -0.71 14.84
CA ILE A 53 4.40 -0.64 16.25
C ILE A 53 5.21 -1.65 17.07
N GLY A 54 5.39 -2.87 16.57
CA GLY A 54 6.23 -3.89 17.22
C GLY A 54 7.72 -3.57 17.20
N LEU A 55 8.22 -2.89 16.16
CA LEU A 55 9.64 -2.51 16.05
C LEU A 55 10.03 -1.30 16.89
N LEU A 56 9.06 -0.43 17.22
CA LEU A 56 9.29 0.83 17.94
C LEU A 56 8.42 0.92 19.20
N PRO A 57 8.49 -0.06 20.12
CA PRO A 57 7.61 -0.11 21.29
C PRO A 57 7.79 1.11 22.20
N GLU A 58 9.01 1.63 22.34
CA GLU A 58 9.31 2.83 23.12
C GLU A 58 8.48 4.06 22.71
N ARG A 59 8.01 4.12 21.46
CA ARG A 59 7.23 5.25 20.92
C ARG A 59 5.78 4.92 20.62
N LEU A 60 5.47 3.65 20.32
CA LEU A 60 4.19 3.25 19.74
C LEU A 60 3.46 2.15 20.54
N LEU A 61 3.99 1.69 21.67
CA LEU A 61 3.33 0.67 22.49
C LEU A 61 1.90 1.12 22.86
N GLY A 62 0.94 0.22 22.64
CA GLY A 62 -0.48 0.48 22.88
C GLY A 62 -1.17 1.39 21.84
N CYS A 63 -0.48 1.82 20.79
CA CYS A 63 -1.09 2.58 19.71
C CYS A 63 -1.92 1.67 18.79
N THR A 64 -3.15 2.07 18.47
CA THR A 64 -3.98 1.38 17.47
C THR A 64 -3.37 1.54 16.07
N PRO A 65 -3.32 0.48 15.23
CA PRO A 65 -2.74 0.53 13.89
C PRO A 65 -3.65 1.22 12.86
N THR A 66 -4.01 2.48 13.11
CA THR A 66 -4.80 3.35 12.22
C THR A 66 -4.05 4.65 11.92
N ILE A 67 -4.32 5.27 10.78
CA ILE A 67 -3.73 6.58 10.42
C ILE A 67 -4.10 7.62 11.47
N VAL A 68 -5.37 7.66 11.91
CA VAL A 68 -5.83 8.64 12.91
C VAL A 68 -5.05 8.52 14.23
N ALA A 69 -5.00 7.32 14.82
CA ALA A 69 -4.31 7.13 16.10
C ALA A 69 -2.80 7.38 15.98
N LEU A 70 -2.18 7.02 14.86
CA LEU A 70 -0.76 7.30 14.62
C LEU A 70 -0.49 8.79 14.40
N ARG A 71 -1.40 9.53 13.76
CA ARG A 71 -1.28 11.00 13.63
C ARG A 71 -1.30 11.66 14.99
N GLU A 72 -2.24 11.27 15.85
CA GLU A 72 -2.37 11.79 17.20
C GLU A 72 -1.13 11.45 18.04
N ARG A 73 -0.69 10.19 18.02
CA ARG A 73 0.48 9.73 18.78
C ARG A 73 1.78 10.42 18.35
N LEU A 74 1.95 10.67 17.06
CA LEU A 74 3.18 11.26 16.50
C LEU A 74 3.12 12.78 16.36
N GLY A 75 1.96 13.41 16.58
CA GLY A 75 1.75 14.85 16.41
C GLY A 75 2.02 15.34 14.97
N CYS A 76 1.76 14.51 13.95
CA CYS A 76 2.16 14.81 12.57
C CYS A 76 1.01 14.65 11.56
N ARG A 77 1.09 15.37 10.44
CA ARG A 77 0.11 15.25 9.35
C ARG A 77 0.41 14.07 8.40
N SER A 78 1.69 13.79 8.11
CA SER A 78 2.10 12.65 7.28
C SER A 78 2.72 11.54 8.11
N VAL A 79 1.91 10.53 8.41
CA VAL A 79 2.29 9.38 9.25
C VAL A 79 3.37 8.54 8.58
N LEU A 80 3.23 8.21 7.29
CA LEU A 80 4.18 7.36 6.59
C LEU A 80 5.55 8.04 6.47
N ALA A 81 5.59 9.36 6.25
CA ALA A 81 6.85 10.09 6.25
C ALA A 81 7.51 10.07 7.64
N ALA A 82 6.74 10.36 8.70
CA ALA A 82 7.24 10.33 10.07
C ALA A 82 7.71 8.93 10.50
N LEU A 83 6.94 7.89 10.20
CA LEU A 83 7.31 6.50 10.47
C LEU A 83 8.56 6.08 9.68
N ARG A 84 8.72 6.54 8.43
CA ARG A 84 9.93 6.28 7.64
C ARG A 84 11.17 6.90 8.30
N ALA A 85 11.06 8.13 8.81
CA ALA A 85 12.16 8.78 9.52
C ALA A 85 12.48 8.06 10.84
N LEU A 86 11.47 7.68 11.62
CA LEU A 86 11.67 6.96 12.88
C LEU A 86 12.24 5.55 12.68
N ALA A 87 11.84 4.89 11.59
CA ALA A 87 12.34 3.57 11.22
C ALA A 87 13.59 3.62 10.32
N ALA A 88 14.31 4.76 10.25
CA ALA A 88 15.46 4.96 9.35
C ALA A 88 16.48 3.81 9.41
N ARG A 89 16.83 3.35 10.61
CA ARG A 89 17.75 2.23 10.85
C ARG A 89 17.25 0.87 10.33
N HIS A 90 15.94 0.74 10.16
CA HIS A 90 15.26 -0.50 9.79
C HIS A 90 14.73 -0.49 8.34
N LEU A 91 14.95 0.60 7.58
CA LEU A 91 14.40 0.73 6.22
C LEU A 91 14.87 -0.37 5.26
N GLN A 92 16.07 -0.87 5.48
CA GLN A 92 16.62 -1.98 4.71
C GLN A 92 15.87 -3.30 4.96
N ALA A 93 15.21 -3.48 6.11
CA ALA A 93 14.44 -4.70 6.40
C ALA A 93 12.94 -4.55 6.08
N LEU A 94 12.45 -3.31 5.92
CA LEU A 94 11.04 -3.03 5.72
C LEU A 94 10.61 -3.12 4.25
N ALA A 95 9.41 -3.63 4.01
CA ALA A 95 8.78 -3.56 2.69
C ALA A 95 8.29 -2.14 2.39
N ALA A 96 8.07 -1.84 1.10
CA ALA A 96 7.33 -0.65 0.71
C ALA A 96 5.92 -0.68 1.34
N PRO A 97 5.36 0.47 1.78
CA PRO A 97 5.79 1.83 1.44
C PRO A 97 6.83 2.49 2.35
N LEU A 98 7.22 1.89 3.49
CA LEU A 98 8.21 2.54 4.37
C LEU A 98 9.65 2.18 4.01
N GLY A 99 9.96 0.92 3.73
CA GLY A 99 11.32 0.52 3.33
C GLY A 99 11.53 0.47 1.83
N PHE A 100 12.56 -0.23 1.38
CA PHE A 100 13.05 -0.18 0.00
C PHE A 100 12.48 -1.24 -0.94
N ARG A 101 11.39 -1.92 -0.56
CA ARG A 101 10.78 -3.02 -1.34
C ARG A 101 11.76 -4.19 -1.46
N HIS A 102 11.79 -5.05 -0.44
CA HIS A 102 12.33 -6.40 -0.67
C HIS A 102 11.45 -7.11 -1.70
N PRO A 103 12.05 -7.72 -2.74
CA PRO A 103 11.32 -8.62 -3.61
C PRO A 103 10.63 -9.64 -2.73
N SER A 104 9.34 -9.82 -2.90
CA SER A 104 8.72 -11.04 -2.44
C SER A 104 9.51 -12.20 -3.05
N HIS A 105 10.09 -13.08 -2.23
CA HIS A 105 10.42 -14.45 -2.64
C HIS A 105 9.17 -15.26 -3.08
N ALA A 106 8.10 -14.60 -3.52
CA ALA A 106 7.06 -15.15 -4.37
C ALA A 106 7.48 -14.99 -5.85
N GLY A 107 8.65 -15.52 -6.18
CA GLY A 107 9.09 -15.73 -7.55
C GLY A 107 9.05 -17.21 -7.83
N GLY A 108 7.92 -17.71 -8.33
CA GLY A 108 7.86 -19.13 -8.72
C GLY A 108 6.52 -19.72 -9.09
N GLU A 109 5.42 -18.97 -9.13
CA GLU A 109 4.21 -19.46 -9.82
C GLU A 109 3.41 -18.27 -10.35
N ARG A 110 4.04 -17.49 -11.24
CA ARG A 110 3.25 -16.77 -12.23
C ARG A 110 2.49 -17.85 -13.00
N LYS A 111 1.16 -17.86 -12.91
CA LYS A 111 0.31 -18.57 -13.88
C LYS A 111 0.80 -18.22 -15.28
N ALA A 112 1.58 -19.10 -15.90
CA ALA A 112 2.04 -19.00 -17.29
C ALA A 112 0.85 -18.76 -18.25
N ARG A 113 -0.36 -19.15 -17.83
CA ARG A 113 -1.62 -18.96 -18.55
C ARG A 113 -2.10 -17.51 -18.70
N LEU A 114 -1.47 -16.53 -18.03
CA LEU A 114 -1.82 -15.10 -18.14
C LEU A 114 -0.74 -14.27 -18.84
N GLN A 115 0.37 -14.88 -19.26
CA GLN A 115 1.30 -14.21 -20.15
C GLN A 115 0.70 -14.23 -21.55
N GLN A 116 0.44 -13.04 -22.08
CA GLN A 116 0.10 -12.90 -23.49
C GLN A 116 1.30 -13.39 -24.30
N CYS A 117 1.07 -14.33 -25.22
CA CYS A 117 2.09 -14.71 -26.19
C CYS A 117 2.37 -13.48 -27.05
N MET A 118 3.53 -12.89 -26.85
CA MET A 118 4.03 -11.88 -27.79
C MET A 118 4.23 -12.62 -29.12
N GLY A 119 3.48 -12.21 -30.15
CA GLY A 119 3.67 -12.72 -31.50
C GLY A 119 5.09 -12.41 -31.99
N PRO A 120 5.64 -13.19 -32.92
CA PRO A 120 6.95 -12.90 -33.50
C PRO A 120 6.97 -11.48 -34.08
N ASP A 121 8.11 -10.80 -33.93
CA ASP A 121 8.30 -9.47 -34.50
C ASP A 121 8.00 -9.49 -36.01
N PRO A 122 7.21 -8.53 -36.52
CA PRO A 122 6.90 -8.49 -37.94
C PRO A 122 8.18 -8.27 -38.76
N PRO A 123 8.35 -8.93 -39.92
CA PRO A 123 9.52 -8.75 -40.75
C PRO A 123 9.63 -7.29 -41.20
N ARG A 124 10.85 -6.76 -41.18
CA ARG A 124 11.16 -5.44 -41.73
C ARG A 124 10.86 -5.45 -43.23
N THR A 125 9.74 -4.86 -43.64
CA THR A 125 9.47 -4.58 -45.04
C THR A 125 10.47 -3.52 -45.52
N ARG A 126 11.39 -3.92 -46.40
CA ARG A 126 12.14 -2.97 -47.25
C ARG A 126 11.17 -2.51 -48.36
N ARG A 127 11.13 -1.20 -48.57
CA ARG A 127 10.44 -0.52 -49.66
C ARG A 127 10.77 -1.12 -51.02
#